data_AF-A0A8C9Z1V3-F1
#
_entry.id   AF-A0A8C9Z1V3-F1
#
_cell.length_a   1.000
_cell.length_b   1.000
_cell.length_c   1.000
_cell.angle_alpha   90.00
_cell.angle_beta   90.00
_cell.angle_gamma   90.00
#
_symmetry.space_group_name_H-M   'P 1'
#
loop_
_entity.id
_entity.type
_entity.pdbx_description
1 polymer ?
#
loop_
_entity_poly.entity_id
_entity_poly.type
_entity_poly.pdbx_seq_one_letter_code
_entity_poly.pdbx_strand_id
1 'polypeptide(L)'
;CPLNYLARIRQAGINGRLRSSRFRSVCWKLYLEALPEDKGQWINKTNELRAQYEKIKETHITNPRKAAGQQDLMVNNPLSQDEGSLWNKFFQDKELKGMIKQDVLRTFPEIRYFQDDDVRTKLTDILFCYARENEQLLYKQGMHELLAPIVFVLHCDHQAFQHASETASPSEEMKCLLNPAYLEHDAYALFSQLMETAEPWFSSYEREVRKGKEEMLTSIPFARPQDSGPSVAIVTKVNRIQDQLVKKHDVELHMHVNRLEIAPQIYGMSMLVCAIYF
;
A
#
# COMPACT_ATOMS: atom_id res chain seq x y z
N CYS A 1 16.93 26.50 -14.33
CA CYS A 1 15.46 26.43 -14.21
C CYS A 1 15.03 25.06 -13.69
N PRO A 2 14.58 24.95 -12.43
CA PRO A 2 14.15 23.69 -11.80
C PRO A 2 13.00 22.97 -12.56
N LEU A 3 12.18 23.70 -13.33
CA LEU A 3 11.08 23.12 -14.12
C LEU A 3 11.49 22.11 -15.22
N ASN A 4 12.75 22.07 -15.66
CA ASN A 4 13.16 21.23 -16.81
C ASN A 4 13.52 19.79 -16.41
N TYR A 5 14.02 19.56 -15.19
CA TYR A 5 14.48 18.21 -14.83
C TYR A 5 13.32 17.25 -14.57
N LEU A 6 12.22 17.72 -13.97
CA LEU A 6 11.04 16.88 -13.70
C LEU A 6 10.37 16.41 -15.00
N ALA A 7 10.20 17.32 -15.97
CA ALA A 7 9.68 16.98 -17.29
C ALA A 7 10.55 15.91 -17.98
N ARG A 8 11.88 16.03 -17.88
CA ARG A 8 12.82 15.04 -18.43
C ARG A 8 12.71 13.69 -17.73
N ILE A 9 12.60 13.68 -16.40
CA ILE A 9 12.44 12.45 -15.61
C ILE A 9 11.11 11.78 -15.97
N ARG A 10 9.99 12.53 -15.98
CA ARG A 10 8.67 12.03 -16.41
C ARG A 10 8.71 11.43 -17.82
N GLN A 11 9.31 12.12 -18.79
CA GLN A 11 9.46 11.59 -20.15
C GLN A 11 10.34 10.34 -20.21
N ALA A 12 11.39 10.26 -19.39
CA ALA A 12 12.21 9.06 -19.27
C ALA A 12 11.43 7.90 -18.66
N GLY A 13 10.54 8.17 -17.69
CA GLY A 13 9.59 7.21 -17.13
C GLY A 13 8.62 6.67 -18.17
N ILE A 14 7.93 7.55 -18.90
CA ILE A 14 6.97 7.19 -19.95
C ILE A 14 7.63 6.33 -21.04
N ASN A 15 8.89 6.62 -21.37
CA ASN A 15 9.64 5.88 -22.38
C ASN A 15 10.28 4.58 -21.83
N GLY A 16 9.98 4.16 -20.58
CA GLY A 16 10.53 2.94 -19.96
C GLY A 16 12.03 3.00 -19.62
N ARG A 17 12.68 4.17 -19.76
CA ARG A 17 14.13 4.33 -19.56
C ARG A 17 14.53 4.34 -18.08
N LEU A 18 13.56 4.39 -17.16
CA LEU A 18 13.84 4.25 -15.74
C LEU A 18 14.22 2.82 -15.35
N ARG A 19 13.90 1.79 -16.15
CA ARG A 19 14.26 0.39 -15.85
C ARG A 19 15.76 0.18 -15.67
N SER A 20 16.59 0.93 -16.39
CA SER A 20 18.04 0.90 -16.25
C SER A 20 18.58 1.77 -15.11
N SER A 21 17.76 2.64 -14.51
CA SER A 21 18.19 3.50 -13.41
C SER A 21 18.43 2.69 -12.14
N ARG A 22 19.48 3.05 -11.39
CA ARG A 22 19.83 2.46 -10.09
C ARG A 22 19.14 3.14 -8.90
N PHE A 23 18.44 4.25 -9.14
CA PHE A 23 17.79 5.08 -8.11
C PHE A 23 16.34 5.41 -8.51
N ARG A 24 15.54 4.37 -8.75
CA ARG A 24 14.14 4.52 -9.20
C ARG A 24 13.22 5.03 -8.11
N SER A 25 13.48 4.67 -6.86
CA SER A 25 12.71 5.12 -5.68
C SER A 25 12.68 6.64 -5.56
N VAL A 26 13.76 7.34 -5.91
CA VAL A 26 13.81 8.82 -5.91
C VAL A 26 12.84 9.39 -6.96
N CYS A 27 12.73 8.75 -8.13
CA CYS A 27 11.75 9.15 -9.14
C CYS A 27 10.33 8.87 -8.65
N TRP A 28 10.09 7.74 -8.01
CA TRP A 28 8.78 7.38 -7.45
C TRP A 28 8.35 8.36 -6.37
N LYS A 29 9.26 8.77 -5.48
CA LYS A 29 9.02 9.80 -4.47
C LYS A 29 8.57 11.14 -5.09
N LEU A 30 9.06 11.51 -6.27
CA LEU A 30 8.60 12.70 -6.99
C LEU A 30 7.28 12.48 -7.75
N TYR A 31 7.06 11.30 -8.31
CA TYR A 31 5.83 11.00 -9.08
C TYR A 31 4.61 10.82 -8.20
N LEU A 32 4.80 10.23 -7.02
CA LEU A 32 3.78 10.06 -6.00
C LEU A 32 3.71 11.28 -5.07
N GLU A 33 4.35 12.39 -5.43
CA GLU A 33 4.29 13.68 -4.71
C GLU A 33 4.72 13.61 -3.22
N ALA A 34 5.37 12.53 -2.80
CA ALA A 34 5.98 12.39 -1.49
C ALA A 34 7.16 13.36 -1.29
N LEU A 35 7.81 13.78 -2.38
CA LEU A 35 8.81 14.84 -2.39
C LEU A 35 8.35 16.01 -3.26
N PRO A 36 8.61 17.26 -2.81
CA PRO A 36 8.34 18.44 -3.61
C PRO A 36 9.31 18.55 -4.79
N GLU A 37 8.96 19.35 -5.80
CA GLU A 37 9.84 19.61 -6.94
C GLU A 37 11.10 20.38 -6.55
N ASP A 38 11.05 21.15 -5.45
CA ASP A 38 12.18 21.87 -4.92
C ASP A 38 13.09 20.95 -4.10
N LYS A 39 14.30 20.72 -4.63
CA LYS A 39 15.33 19.90 -3.98
C LYS A 39 15.74 20.42 -2.61
N GLY A 40 15.70 21.73 -2.40
CA GLY A 40 16.04 22.33 -1.11
C GLY A 40 15.13 21.88 0.03
N GLN A 41 13.93 21.39 -0.28
CA GLN A 41 12.95 20.93 0.69
C GLN A 41 12.95 19.41 0.90
N TRP A 42 13.73 18.64 0.14
CA TRP A 42 13.68 17.18 0.16
C TRP A 42 14.01 16.59 1.53
N ILE A 43 15.08 17.08 2.17
CA ILE A 43 15.51 16.60 3.49
C ILE A 43 14.43 16.87 4.54
N ASN A 44 13.92 18.10 4.57
CA ASN A 44 12.90 18.51 5.53
C ASN A 44 11.61 17.70 5.34
N LYS A 45 11.14 17.55 4.10
CA LYS A 45 9.92 16.78 3.82
C LYS A 45 10.08 15.30 4.16
N THR A 46 11.24 14.72 3.86
CA THR A 46 11.55 13.32 4.20
C THR A 46 11.52 13.09 5.70
N ASN A 47 12.16 13.98 6.46
CA ASN A 47 12.18 13.88 7.93
C ASN A 47 10.79 14.07 8.54
N GLU A 48 9.98 14.97 8.00
CA GLU A 48 8.58 15.16 8.40
C GLU A 48 7.76 13.88 8.21
N LEU A 49 7.82 13.27 7.02
CA LEU A 49 7.10 12.03 6.71
C LEU A 49 7.57 10.86 7.58
N ARG A 50 8.88 10.76 7.84
CA ARG A 50 9.44 9.75 8.75
C ARG A 50 8.94 9.93 10.19
N ALA A 51 8.94 11.17 10.70
CA ALA A 51 8.43 11.46 12.03
C ALA A 51 6.91 11.18 12.15
N GLN A 52 6.15 11.47 11.09
CA GLN A 52 4.72 11.13 11.04
C GLN A 52 4.50 9.62 11.16
N TYR A 53 5.22 8.82 10.37
CA TYR A 53 5.09 7.36 10.44
C TYR A 53 5.53 6.81 11.81
N GLU A 54 6.61 7.34 12.39
CA GLU A 54 7.06 6.92 13.72
C GLU A 54 5.96 7.11 14.77
N LYS A 55 5.28 8.27 14.75
CA LYS A 55 4.15 8.56 15.64
C LYS A 55 2.98 7.59 15.44
N ILE A 56 2.67 7.24 14.18
CA ILE A 56 1.60 6.29 13.83
C ILE A 56 1.97 4.90 14.34
N LYS A 57 3.22 4.47 14.13
CA LYS A 57 3.75 3.20 14.61
C LYS A 57 3.71 3.12 16.14
N GLU A 58 4.13 4.17 16.83
CA GLU A 58 4.04 4.26 18.29
C GLU A 58 2.58 4.16 18.77
N THR A 59 1.65 4.79 18.07
CA THR A 59 0.22 4.81 18.44
C THR A 59 -0.45 3.45 18.30
N HIS A 60 -0.18 2.73 17.19
CA HIS A 60 -0.94 1.52 16.84
C HIS A 60 -0.19 0.21 17.10
N ILE A 61 1.14 0.21 17.04
CA ILE A 61 1.94 -1.02 17.20
C ILE A 61 2.42 -1.19 18.66
N THR A 62 2.53 -0.11 19.44
CA THR A 62 3.04 -0.21 20.82
C THR A 62 2.09 -0.97 21.73
N ASN A 63 2.70 -1.83 22.55
CA ASN A 63 2.04 -2.81 23.40
C ASN A 63 1.03 -2.16 24.39
N PRO A 64 -0.24 -2.60 24.39
CA PRO A 64 -1.26 -2.17 25.37
C PRO A 64 -0.81 -2.34 26.82
N ARG A 65 0.13 -3.24 27.13
CA ARG A 65 0.68 -3.42 28.49
C ARG A 65 1.47 -2.22 29.02
N LYS A 66 2.01 -1.36 28.15
CA LYS A 66 2.63 -0.09 28.59
C LYS A 66 1.56 0.97 28.94
N ALA A 67 0.39 0.92 28.30
CA ALA A 67 -0.73 1.82 28.56
C ALA A 67 -1.65 1.33 29.70
N ALA A 68 -1.77 0.02 29.91
CA ALA A 68 -2.59 -0.60 30.96
C ALA A 68 -2.09 -0.35 32.39
N GLY A 69 -0.88 0.23 32.55
CA GLY A 69 -0.36 0.63 33.86
C GLY A 69 -1.00 1.91 34.44
N GLN A 70 -1.89 2.59 33.70
CA GLN A 70 -2.42 3.91 34.08
C GLN A 70 -3.94 4.05 34.16
N GLN A 71 -4.76 3.03 33.84
CA GLN A 71 -6.23 3.20 33.87
C GLN A 71 -7.01 1.97 34.38
N ASP A 72 -8.17 2.27 34.98
CA ASP A 72 -9.00 1.42 35.84
C ASP A 72 -9.27 0.00 35.29
N LEU A 73 -8.90 -0.99 36.11
CA LEU A 73 -9.15 -2.42 35.88
C LEU A 73 -10.64 -2.80 35.94
N MET A 74 -11.51 -1.88 36.38
CA MET A 74 -12.94 -2.13 36.54
C MET A 74 -13.75 -1.98 35.22
N VAL A 75 -13.22 -1.28 34.21
CA VAL A 75 -13.86 -1.12 32.87
C VAL A 75 -13.30 -2.10 31.83
N ASN A 76 -12.10 -2.64 32.08
CA ASN A 76 -11.32 -3.46 31.16
C ASN A 76 -11.39 -4.97 31.44
N ASN A 77 -12.61 -5.50 31.60
CA ASN A 77 -12.80 -6.94 31.71
C ASN A 77 -12.74 -7.60 30.32
N PRO A 78 -12.01 -8.70 30.09
CA PRO A 78 -12.03 -9.49 28.84
C PRO A 78 -13.42 -10.00 28.40
N LEU A 79 -14.47 -9.81 29.22
CA LEU A 79 -15.87 -10.09 28.90
C LEU A 79 -16.73 -8.84 28.64
N SER A 80 -16.17 -7.62 28.65
CA SER A 80 -16.99 -6.43 28.39
C SER A 80 -17.41 -6.39 26.92
N GLN A 81 -18.73 -6.32 26.69
CA GLN A 81 -19.34 -6.21 25.35
C GLN A 81 -19.41 -4.76 24.84
N ASP A 82 -18.75 -3.84 25.54
CA ASP A 82 -18.79 -2.42 25.22
C ASP A 82 -17.91 -2.14 23.98
N GLU A 83 -18.47 -1.54 22.93
CA GLU A 83 -17.79 -1.32 21.63
C GLU A 83 -16.50 -0.48 21.78
N GLY A 84 -16.42 0.35 22.84
CA GLY A 84 -15.23 1.13 23.19
C GLY A 84 -14.18 0.42 24.05
N SER A 85 -14.39 -0.85 24.41
CA SER A 85 -13.49 -1.63 25.28
C SER A 85 -12.11 -1.83 24.64
N LEU A 86 -11.04 -1.66 25.44
CA LEU A 86 -9.66 -1.94 25.01
C LEU A 86 -9.49 -3.39 24.51
N TRP A 87 -10.30 -4.32 25.03
CA TRP A 87 -10.29 -5.71 24.59
C TRP A 87 -10.89 -5.89 23.20
N ASN A 88 -11.97 -5.19 22.86
CA ASN A 88 -12.56 -5.22 21.53
C ASN A 88 -11.56 -4.69 20.49
N LYS A 89 -10.92 -3.55 20.77
CA LYS A 89 -9.85 -3.02 19.91
C LYS A 89 -8.68 -4.00 19.79
N PHE A 90 -8.25 -4.62 20.90
CA PHE A 90 -7.17 -5.60 20.89
C PHE A 90 -7.49 -6.84 20.04
N PHE A 91 -8.71 -7.38 20.12
CA PHE A 91 -9.13 -8.53 19.32
C PHE A 91 -9.24 -8.17 17.84
N GLN A 92 -9.81 -7.00 17.51
CA GLN A 92 -9.85 -6.49 16.14
C GLN A 92 -8.44 -6.31 15.56
N ASP A 93 -7.53 -5.71 16.32
CA ASP A 93 -6.14 -5.50 15.88
C ASP A 93 -5.40 -6.83 15.69
N LYS A 94 -5.65 -7.81 16.57
CA LYS A 94 -5.07 -9.14 16.46
C LYS A 94 -5.59 -9.88 15.22
N GLU A 95 -6.88 -9.79 14.94
CA GLU A 95 -7.50 -10.38 13.75
C GLU A 95 -6.99 -9.71 12.47
N LEU A 96 -6.97 -8.38 12.44
CA LEU A 96 -6.45 -7.58 11.32
C LEU A 96 -4.98 -7.93 11.02
N LYS A 97 -4.11 -7.93 12.04
CA LYS A 97 -2.71 -8.37 11.86
C LYS A 97 -2.61 -9.82 11.40
N GLY A 98 -3.49 -10.70 11.88
CA GLY A 98 -3.54 -12.10 11.45
C GLY A 98 -3.81 -12.24 9.96
N MET A 99 -4.82 -11.53 9.44
CA MET A 99 -5.16 -11.51 8.02
C MET A 99 -4.00 -10.96 7.17
N ILE A 100 -3.41 -9.83 7.58
CA ILE A 100 -2.28 -9.21 6.88
C ILE A 100 -1.09 -10.19 6.83
N LYS A 101 -0.76 -10.85 7.94
CA LYS A 101 0.36 -11.80 7.99
C LYS A 101 0.18 -12.98 7.04
N GLN A 102 -1.04 -13.51 6.91
CA GLN A 102 -1.34 -14.60 5.97
C GLN A 102 -1.08 -14.16 4.53
N ASP A 103 -1.48 -12.94 4.18
CA ASP A 103 -1.27 -12.36 2.85
C ASP A 103 0.22 -12.04 2.58
N VAL A 104 0.91 -11.47 3.55
CA VAL A 104 2.35 -11.20 3.46
C VAL A 104 3.15 -12.50 3.30
N LEU A 105 2.76 -13.59 3.97
CA LEU A 105 3.44 -14.89 3.87
C LEU A 105 3.46 -15.46 2.44
N ARG A 106 2.38 -15.21 1.67
CA ARG A 106 2.21 -15.68 0.29
C ARG A 106 2.64 -14.68 -0.77
N THR A 107 3.21 -13.54 -0.36
CA THR A 107 3.62 -12.45 -1.26
C THR A 107 4.97 -12.79 -1.92
N PHE A 108 4.98 -12.92 -3.26
CA PHE A 108 6.17 -13.21 -4.09
C PHE A 108 7.11 -14.31 -3.51
N PRO A 109 6.58 -15.53 -3.27
CA PRO A 109 7.31 -16.60 -2.59
C PRO A 109 8.59 -17.03 -3.32
N GLU A 110 8.69 -16.79 -4.62
CA GLU A 110 9.87 -17.06 -5.44
C GLU A 110 11.06 -16.13 -5.17
N ILE A 111 10.83 -14.97 -4.54
CA ILE A 111 11.87 -13.97 -4.26
C ILE A 111 12.33 -14.12 -2.81
N ARG A 112 13.60 -14.48 -2.61
CA ARG A 112 14.19 -14.68 -1.26
C ARG A 112 14.02 -13.49 -0.32
N TYR A 113 14.04 -12.26 -0.85
CA TYR A 113 13.88 -11.05 -0.06
C TYR A 113 12.57 -11.04 0.74
N PHE A 114 11.46 -11.51 0.17
CA PHE A 114 10.15 -11.55 0.86
C PHE A 114 9.97 -12.78 1.78
N GLN A 115 10.96 -13.68 1.80
CA GLN A 115 10.99 -14.79 2.76
C GLN A 115 11.61 -14.38 4.10
N ASP A 116 12.33 -13.25 4.14
CA ASP A 116 12.97 -12.72 5.36
C ASP A 116 11.92 -12.21 6.35
N ASP A 117 12.03 -12.63 7.60
CA ASP A 117 11.11 -12.26 8.68
C ASP A 117 11.13 -10.76 9.01
N ASP A 118 12.28 -10.08 8.85
CA ASP A 118 12.36 -8.63 9.04
C ASP A 118 11.55 -7.89 7.96
N VAL A 119 11.64 -8.35 6.71
CA VAL A 119 10.88 -7.79 5.58
C VAL A 119 9.39 -8.05 5.76
N ARG A 120 9.00 -9.26 6.15
CA ARG A 120 7.60 -9.61 6.44
C ARG A 120 7.04 -8.79 7.59
N THR A 121 7.85 -8.53 8.61
CA THR A 121 7.48 -7.67 9.75
C THR A 121 7.23 -6.25 9.27
N LYS A 122 8.14 -5.67 8.47
CA LYS A 122 7.98 -4.34 7.87
C LYS A 122 6.72 -4.23 7.02
N LEU A 123 6.47 -5.20 6.13
CA LEU A 123 5.26 -5.24 5.31
C LEU A 123 3.99 -5.29 6.18
N THR A 124 3.99 -6.13 7.21
CA THR A 124 2.86 -6.29 8.13
C THR A 124 2.61 -4.99 8.90
N ASP A 125 3.65 -4.38 9.44
CA ASP A 125 3.56 -3.15 10.23
C ASP A 125 3.03 -1.99 9.40
N ILE A 126 3.56 -1.79 8.18
CA ILE A 126 3.10 -0.74 7.26
C ILE A 126 1.62 -0.92 6.90
N LEU A 127 1.21 -2.12 6.48
CA LEU A 127 -0.18 -2.40 6.10
C LEU A 127 -1.13 -2.25 7.29
N PHE A 128 -0.69 -2.67 8.48
CA PHE A 128 -1.47 -2.54 9.69
C PHE A 128 -1.65 -1.08 10.10
N CYS A 129 -0.55 -0.31 10.14
CA CYS A 129 -0.59 1.13 10.42
C CYS A 129 -1.48 1.87 9.42
N TYR A 130 -1.37 1.55 8.13
CA TYR A 130 -2.21 2.16 7.11
C TYR A 130 -3.70 1.84 7.34
N ALA A 131 -4.03 0.58 7.62
CA ALA A 131 -5.41 0.17 7.88
C ALA A 131 -6.00 0.84 9.14
N ARG A 132 -5.18 1.09 10.17
CA ARG A 132 -5.62 1.79 11.39
C ARG A 132 -5.81 3.28 11.19
N GLU A 133 -5.01 3.92 10.34
CA GLU A 133 -5.21 5.34 9.99
C GLU A 133 -6.40 5.53 9.04
N ASN A 134 -6.78 4.49 8.29
CA ASN A 134 -7.85 4.52 7.30
C ASN A 134 -8.98 3.57 7.68
N GLU A 135 -9.60 3.78 8.84
CA GLU A 135 -10.64 2.89 9.40
C GLU A 135 -11.88 2.72 8.52
N GLN A 136 -12.13 3.65 7.59
CA GLN A 136 -13.23 3.55 6.62
C GLN A 136 -12.95 2.49 5.53
N LEU A 137 -11.69 2.37 5.09
CA LEU A 137 -11.28 1.43 4.06
C LEU A 137 -10.85 0.09 4.65
N LEU A 138 -10.12 0.15 5.78
CA LEU A 138 -9.39 -0.96 6.40
C LEU A 138 -8.44 -1.65 5.41
N TYR A 139 -7.76 -2.70 5.88
CA TYR A 139 -6.95 -3.54 5.00
C TYR A 139 -7.86 -4.33 4.05
N LYS A 140 -7.50 -4.34 2.75
CA LYS A 140 -8.11 -5.20 1.73
C LYS A 140 -7.05 -6.06 1.06
N GLN A 141 -7.43 -7.30 0.74
CA GLN A 141 -6.57 -8.21 0.00
C GLN A 141 -6.13 -7.57 -1.33
N GLY A 142 -4.84 -7.69 -1.65
CA GLY A 142 -4.19 -7.05 -2.80
C GLY A 142 -3.37 -5.81 -2.43
N MET A 143 -3.65 -5.15 -1.30
CA MET A 143 -2.82 -4.02 -0.83
C MET A 143 -1.36 -4.44 -0.58
N HIS A 144 -1.11 -5.67 -0.13
CA HIS A 144 0.24 -6.21 0.04
C HIS A 144 1.01 -6.34 -1.27
N GLU A 145 0.32 -6.61 -2.38
CA GLU A 145 0.94 -6.73 -3.70
C GLU A 145 1.32 -5.37 -4.29
N LEU A 146 0.67 -4.28 -3.82
CA LEU A 146 1.07 -2.90 -4.12
C LEU A 146 2.27 -2.46 -3.29
N LEU A 147 2.28 -2.80 -1.99
CA LEU A 147 3.36 -2.41 -1.08
C LEU A 147 4.67 -3.12 -1.36
N ALA A 148 4.63 -4.43 -1.63
CA ALA A 148 5.82 -5.25 -1.83
C ALA A 148 6.82 -4.70 -2.88
N PRO A 149 6.40 -4.29 -4.10
CA PRO A 149 7.33 -3.71 -5.07
C PRO A 149 7.93 -2.37 -4.62
N ILE A 150 7.20 -1.56 -3.83
CA ILE A 150 7.75 -0.32 -3.23
C ILE A 150 8.90 -0.66 -2.30
N VAL A 151 8.68 -1.58 -1.34
CA VAL A 151 9.68 -2.03 -0.37
C VAL A 151 10.91 -2.61 -1.09
N PHE A 152 10.69 -3.43 -2.12
CA PHE A 152 11.76 -4.05 -2.88
C PHE A 152 12.60 -3.03 -3.67
N VAL A 153 11.97 -2.07 -4.34
CA VAL A 153 12.70 -1.03 -5.08
C VAL A 153 13.51 -0.15 -4.14
N LEU A 154 12.96 0.24 -2.98
CA LEU A 154 13.71 0.97 -1.95
C LEU A 154 14.93 0.17 -1.48
N HIS A 155 14.77 -1.13 -1.22
CA HIS A 155 15.86 -2.01 -0.83
C HIS A 155 16.98 -2.07 -1.88
N CYS A 156 16.63 -2.30 -3.15
CA CYS A 156 17.61 -2.35 -4.24
C CYS A 156 18.37 -1.03 -4.38
N ASP A 157 17.68 0.10 -4.28
CA ASP A 157 18.30 1.42 -4.37
C ASP A 157 19.23 1.70 -3.18
N HIS A 158 18.89 1.25 -1.96
CA HIS A 158 19.77 1.32 -0.80
C HIS A 158 21.06 0.51 -1.00
N GLN A 159 20.95 -0.72 -1.52
CA GLN A 159 22.12 -1.54 -1.84
C GLN A 159 23.00 -0.89 -2.91
N ALA A 160 22.38 -0.34 -3.97
CA ALA A 160 23.10 0.37 -5.02
C ALA A 160 23.78 1.64 -4.47
N PHE A 161 23.14 2.34 -3.53
CA PHE A 161 23.69 3.53 -2.90
C PHE A 161 24.89 3.22 -2.00
N GLN A 162 24.83 2.14 -1.23
CA GLN A 162 25.95 1.68 -0.40
C GLN A 162 27.20 1.44 -1.26
N HIS A 163 27.06 0.68 -2.35
CA HIS A 163 28.16 0.43 -3.27
C HIS A 163 28.66 1.72 -3.96
N ALA A 164 27.76 2.62 -4.36
CA ALA A 164 28.16 3.90 -4.95
C ALA A 164 28.92 4.80 -3.95
N SER A 165 28.55 4.75 -2.68
CA SER A 165 29.17 5.56 -1.61
C SER A 165 30.60 5.14 -1.27
N GLU A 166 31.01 3.92 -1.64
CA GLU A 166 32.40 3.48 -1.50
C GLU A 166 33.35 4.16 -2.49
N THR A 167 32.81 4.63 -3.62
CA THR A 167 33.60 5.17 -4.74
C THR A 167 33.38 6.66 -4.99
N ALA A 168 32.33 7.25 -4.40
CA ALA A 168 31.96 8.64 -4.58
C ALA A 168 31.57 9.29 -3.24
N SER A 169 31.58 10.62 -3.20
CA SER A 169 30.99 11.40 -2.10
C SER A 169 29.58 11.85 -2.50
N PRO A 170 28.52 11.09 -2.15
CA PRO A 170 27.16 11.47 -2.49
C PRO A 170 26.74 12.75 -1.76
N SER A 171 25.79 13.49 -2.35
CA SER A 171 25.24 14.69 -1.73
C SER A 171 24.44 14.34 -0.46
N GLU A 172 24.29 15.31 0.44
CA GLU A 172 23.56 15.14 1.70
C GLU A 172 22.09 14.76 1.48
N GLU A 173 21.46 15.28 0.42
CA GLU A 173 20.09 14.89 0.06
C GLU A 173 20.01 13.40 -0.29
N MET A 174 20.98 12.87 -1.03
CA MET A 174 21.00 11.47 -1.42
C MET A 174 21.26 10.56 -0.21
N LYS A 175 22.18 10.96 0.67
CA LYS A 175 22.43 10.26 1.95
C LYS A 175 21.18 10.21 2.81
N CYS A 176 20.41 11.30 2.87
CA CYS A 176 19.15 11.35 3.60
C CYS A 176 18.08 10.44 2.97
N LEU A 177 17.90 10.53 1.65
CA LEU A 177 16.83 9.86 0.90
C LEU A 177 17.02 8.36 0.73
N LEU A 178 18.26 7.87 0.71
CA LEU A 178 18.61 6.46 0.49
C LEU A 178 19.21 5.81 1.75
N ASN A 179 18.79 6.29 2.92
CA ASN A 179 19.22 5.74 4.20
C ASN A 179 18.47 4.43 4.51
N PRO A 180 19.18 3.28 4.60
CA PRO A 180 18.54 1.98 4.83
C PRO A 180 17.82 1.86 6.17
N ALA A 181 18.18 2.67 7.17
CA ALA A 181 17.51 2.67 8.47
C ALA A 181 16.03 3.09 8.40
N TYR A 182 15.65 3.86 7.36
CA TYR A 182 14.31 4.40 7.17
C TYR A 182 13.55 3.74 6.03
N LEU A 183 13.95 2.53 5.61
CA LEU A 183 13.28 1.79 4.55
C LEU A 183 11.78 1.61 4.81
N GLU A 184 11.41 1.30 6.06
CA GLU A 184 10.01 1.11 6.45
C GLU A 184 9.22 2.42 6.39
N HIS A 185 9.77 3.51 6.93
CA HIS A 185 9.15 4.84 6.93
C HIS A 185 8.93 5.37 5.52
N ASP A 186 9.95 5.25 4.67
CA ASP A 186 9.88 5.73 3.29
C ASP A 186 8.90 4.89 2.47
N ALA A 187 8.81 3.58 2.75
CA ALA A 187 7.81 2.70 2.13
C ALA A 187 6.38 3.06 2.55
N TYR A 188 6.13 3.35 3.83
CA TYR A 188 4.83 3.82 4.30
C TYR A 188 4.42 5.13 3.61
N ALA A 189 5.33 6.10 3.54
CA ALA A 189 5.03 7.39 2.89
C ALA A 189 4.64 7.21 1.41
N LEU A 190 5.41 6.41 0.67
CA LEU A 190 5.11 6.11 -0.74
C LEU A 190 3.80 5.32 -0.90
N PHE A 191 3.57 4.35 -0.03
CA PHE A 191 2.37 3.52 -0.07
C PHE A 191 1.11 4.35 0.24
N SER A 192 1.15 5.22 1.24
CA SER A 192 0.04 6.12 1.58
C SER A 192 -0.31 7.02 0.41
N GLN A 193 0.68 7.63 -0.25
CA GLN A 193 0.46 8.46 -1.45
C GLN A 193 -0.11 7.66 -2.64
N LEU A 194 0.39 6.43 -2.85
CA LEU A 194 -0.17 5.55 -3.88
C LEU A 194 -1.65 5.23 -3.58
N MET A 195 -1.95 4.96 -2.32
CA MET A 195 -3.29 4.61 -1.89
C MET A 195 -4.29 5.77 -1.98
N GLU A 196 -3.88 7.03 -1.86
CA GLU A 196 -4.76 8.19 -2.15
C GLU A 196 -5.36 8.12 -3.57
N THR A 197 -4.61 7.56 -4.53
CA THR A 197 -5.09 7.37 -5.91
C THR A 197 -5.75 6.01 -6.12
N ALA A 198 -5.31 4.97 -5.41
CA ALA A 198 -5.77 3.60 -5.59
C ALA A 198 -6.97 3.22 -4.71
N GLU A 199 -7.28 3.97 -3.65
CA GLU A 199 -8.39 3.75 -2.72
C GLU A 199 -9.73 3.48 -3.42
N PRO A 200 -10.13 4.23 -4.48
CA PRO A 200 -11.38 3.96 -5.18
C PRO A 200 -11.48 2.54 -5.76
N TRP A 201 -10.35 1.84 -5.95
CA TRP A 201 -10.33 0.46 -6.43
C TRP A 201 -10.59 -0.52 -5.29
N PHE A 202 -10.31 -0.17 -4.04
CA PHE A 202 -10.53 -1.03 -2.89
C PHE A 202 -11.83 -0.70 -2.14
N SER A 203 -12.36 0.51 -2.33
CA SER A 203 -13.61 0.93 -1.75
C SER A 203 -14.79 0.25 -2.46
N SER A 204 -15.62 -0.46 -1.69
CA SER A 204 -16.95 -0.92 -2.13
C SER A 204 -18.01 0.20 -2.06
N TYR A 205 -17.61 1.40 -1.63
CA TYR A 205 -18.52 2.51 -1.36
C TYR A 205 -18.86 3.23 -2.67
N GLU A 206 -20.06 2.98 -3.21
CA GLU A 206 -20.71 3.99 -4.04
C GLU A 206 -20.78 5.28 -3.21
N ARG A 207 -20.41 6.42 -3.81
CA ARG A 207 -20.78 7.72 -3.26
C ARG A 207 -22.30 7.71 -3.07
N GLU A 208 -22.76 7.54 -1.83
CA GLU A 208 -24.13 7.82 -1.41
C GLU A 208 -24.41 9.32 -1.58
N VAL A 209 -24.58 9.75 -2.82
CA VAL A 209 -25.28 10.98 -3.18
C VAL A 209 -26.64 10.58 -3.70
N ARG A 210 -27.40 9.83 -2.90
CA ARG A 210 -28.86 9.79 -2.98
C ARG A 210 -29.41 9.81 -1.56
N LYS A 211 -29.75 11.03 -1.14
CA LYS A 211 -30.54 11.36 0.06
C LYS A 211 -31.67 10.35 0.27
N GLY A 212 -31.79 9.87 1.51
CA GLY A 212 -33.10 9.59 2.11
C GLY A 212 -33.20 8.24 2.81
N LYS A 213 -33.10 8.28 4.15
CA LYS A 213 -33.78 7.44 5.14
C LYS A 213 -34.21 6.02 4.72
N GLU A 214 -33.56 5.01 5.28
CA GLU A 214 -34.12 3.87 6.04
C GLU A 214 -32.96 2.88 6.29
N GLU A 215 -32.53 2.77 7.54
CA GLU A 215 -32.66 1.54 8.35
C GLU A 215 -31.74 0.39 7.93
N MET A 216 -30.74 0.15 8.78
CA MET A 216 -30.31 -1.14 9.35
C MET A 216 -30.57 -2.43 8.54
N LEU A 217 -29.50 -3.25 8.45
CA LEU A 217 -29.44 -4.67 8.06
C LEU A 217 -29.04 -4.96 6.61
N THR A 218 -27.72 -5.09 6.38
CA THR A 218 -27.12 -6.33 5.85
C THR A 218 -25.63 -6.40 6.20
N SER A 219 -25.29 -6.37 7.49
CA SER A 219 -24.06 -7.02 7.93
C SER A 219 -24.40 -8.50 8.05
N ILE A 220 -24.04 -9.30 7.04
CA ILE A 220 -24.06 -10.76 7.17
C ILE A 220 -23.12 -11.06 8.35
N PRO A 221 -23.63 -11.56 9.49
CA PRO A 221 -22.76 -11.95 10.59
C PRO A 221 -21.84 -13.03 10.03
N PHE A 222 -20.53 -12.93 10.28
CA PHE A 222 -19.49 -13.87 9.80
C PHE A 222 -18.92 -13.66 8.38
N ALA A 223 -19.39 -12.71 7.56
CA ALA A 223 -18.72 -12.42 6.29
C ALA A 223 -17.35 -11.77 6.54
N ARG A 224 -16.28 -12.43 6.13
CA ARG A 224 -14.93 -11.87 6.18
C ARG A 224 -14.82 -10.76 5.12
N PRO A 225 -13.96 -9.74 5.28
CA PRO A 225 -13.70 -8.77 4.22
C PRO A 225 -13.24 -9.41 2.89
N GLN A 226 -12.71 -10.64 2.93
CA GLN A 226 -12.36 -11.45 1.76
C GLN A 226 -13.58 -12.05 1.03
N ASP A 227 -14.74 -12.14 1.70
CA ASP A 227 -16.01 -12.59 1.11
C ASP A 227 -16.75 -11.44 0.41
N SER A 228 -16.28 -10.18 0.58
CA SER A 228 -16.77 -9.07 -0.22
C SER A 228 -16.18 -9.18 -1.64
N GLY A 229 -17.07 -9.32 -2.63
CA GLY A 229 -16.67 -9.41 -4.04
C GLY A 229 -15.81 -8.21 -4.49
N PRO A 230 -15.13 -8.32 -5.65
CA PRO A 230 -14.29 -7.24 -6.18
C PRO A 230 -15.09 -5.93 -6.28
N SER A 231 -14.44 -4.80 -5.99
CA SER A 231 -15.13 -3.51 -5.98
C SER A 231 -15.76 -3.21 -7.34
N VAL A 232 -16.89 -2.50 -7.32
CA VAL A 232 -17.60 -2.08 -8.54
C VAL A 232 -16.68 -1.28 -9.47
N ALA A 233 -15.75 -0.50 -8.92
CA ALA A 233 -14.76 0.26 -9.69
C ALA A 233 -13.80 -0.65 -10.45
N ILE A 234 -13.27 -1.70 -9.81
CA ILE A 234 -12.43 -2.71 -10.47
C ILE A 234 -13.25 -3.42 -11.55
N VAL A 235 -14.42 -3.94 -11.19
CA VAL A 235 -15.28 -4.71 -12.11
C VAL A 235 -15.61 -3.88 -13.35
N THR A 236 -16.02 -2.62 -13.18
CA THR A 236 -16.34 -1.72 -14.29
C THR A 236 -15.13 -1.49 -15.21
N LYS A 237 -13.94 -1.29 -14.63
CA LYS A 237 -12.73 -1.01 -15.39
C LYS A 237 -12.22 -2.25 -16.13
N VAL A 238 -12.24 -3.41 -15.48
CA VAL A 238 -11.82 -4.68 -16.10
C VAL A 238 -12.82 -5.12 -17.18
N ASN A 239 -14.13 -4.96 -16.96
CA ASN A 239 -15.14 -5.17 -18.00
C ASN A 239 -14.92 -4.22 -19.18
N ARG A 240 -14.61 -2.95 -18.94
CA ARG A 240 -14.27 -2.01 -20.02
C ARG A 240 -13.06 -2.49 -20.82
N ILE A 241 -12.02 -3.00 -20.15
CA ILE A 241 -10.84 -3.55 -20.83
C ILE A 241 -11.24 -4.77 -21.67
N GLN A 242 -11.93 -5.76 -21.10
CA GLN A 242 -12.30 -6.99 -21.82
C GLN A 242 -13.31 -6.73 -22.96
N ASP A 243 -14.39 -6.00 -22.68
CA ASP A 243 -15.53 -5.89 -23.58
C ASP A 243 -15.42 -4.74 -24.59
N GLN A 244 -14.55 -3.76 -24.33
CA GLN A 244 -14.30 -2.67 -25.27
C GLN A 244 -12.91 -2.73 -25.89
N LEU A 245 -11.85 -2.83 -25.09
CA LEU A 245 -10.48 -2.73 -25.62
C LEU A 245 -10.02 -4.05 -26.26
N VAL A 246 -10.10 -5.17 -25.54
CA VAL A 246 -9.70 -6.48 -26.08
C VAL A 246 -10.60 -6.84 -27.26
N LYS A 247 -11.92 -6.72 -27.12
CA LYS A 247 -12.85 -6.96 -28.24
C LYS A 247 -12.54 -6.12 -29.50
N LYS A 248 -12.07 -4.88 -29.35
CA LYS A 248 -11.74 -4.01 -30.49
C LYS A 248 -10.42 -4.41 -31.17
N HIS A 249 -9.43 -4.86 -30.39
CA HIS A 249 -8.07 -5.09 -30.88
C HIS A 249 -7.75 -6.57 -31.14
N ASP A 250 -8.40 -7.50 -30.45
CA ASP A 250 -8.23 -8.94 -30.54
C ASP A 250 -9.55 -9.67 -30.23
N VAL A 251 -10.37 -9.84 -31.27
CA VAL A 251 -11.69 -10.49 -31.16
C VAL A 251 -11.56 -11.98 -30.82
N GLU A 252 -10.50 -12.64 -31.29
CA GLU A 252 -10.30 -14.08 -31.10
C GLU A 252 -9.99 -14.38 -29.63
N LEU A 253 -9.11 -13.60 -29.00
CA LEU A 253 -8.83 -13.67 -27.58
C LEU A 253 -10.09 -13.38 -26.75
N HIS A 254 -10.83 -12.32 -27.09
CA HIS A 254 -12.08 -11.98 -26.39
C HIS A 254 -13.11 -13.12 -26.43
N MET A 255 -13.33 -13.72 -27.60
CA MET A 255 -14.24 -14.85 -27.76
C MET A 255 -13.74 -16.09 -27.02
N HIS A 256 -12.42 -16.34 -26.99
CA HIS A 256 -11.86 -17.47 -26.26
C HIS A 256 -12.03 -17.32 -24.74
N VAL A 257 -11.71 -16.16 -24.18
CA VAL A 257 -11.88 -15.87 -22.74
C VAL A 257 -13.36 -15.95 -22.33
N ASN A 258 -14.27 -15.39 -23.14
CA ASN A 258 -15.71 -15.50 -22.87
C ASN A 258 -16.22 -16.95 -22.93
N ARG A 259 -15.72 -17.77 -23.88
CA ARG A 259 -16.10 -19.19 -23.97
C ARG A 259 -15.63 -20.02 -22.78
N LEU A 260 -14.53 -19.62 -22.15
CA LEU A 260 -14.01 -20.28 -20.95
C LEU A 260 -14.73 -19.82 -19.67
N GLU A 261 -15.72 -18.91 -19.77
CA GLU A 261 -16.43 -18.31 -18.63
C GLU A 261 -15.47 -17.71 -17.58
N ILE A 262 -14.27 -17.31 -18.00
CA ILE A 262 -13.29 -16.71 -17.11
C ILE A 262 -13.76 -15.29 -16.81
N ALA A 263 -14.17 -15.10 -15.57
CA ALA A 263 -14.67 -13.81 -15.14
C ALA A 263 -13.53 -12.77 -15.18
N PRO A 264 -13.70 -11.63 -15.88
CA PRO A 264 -12.68 -10.59 -16.04
C PRO A 264 -11.93 -10.25 -14.74
N GLN A 265 -12.67 -10.11 -13.65
CA GLN A 265 -12.15 -9.82 -12.32
C GLN A 265 -11.07 -10.78 -11.80
N ILE A 266 -11.04 -12.03 -12.26
CA ILE A 266 -10.11 -13.08 -11.78
C ILE A 266 -8.67 -12.76 -12.19
N TYR A 267 -8.46 -12.27 -13.41
CA TYR A 267 -7.12 -11.91 -13.90
C TYR A 267 -6.88 -10.40 -13.89
N GLY A 268 -7.93 -9.59 -13.93
CA GLY A 268 -7.81 -8.13 -14.01
C GLY A 268 -7.08 -7.52 -12.82
N MET A 269 -7.28 -8.05 -11.61
CA MET A 269 -6.57 -7.57 -10.41
C MET A 269 -5.08 -7.87 -10.48
N SER A 270 -4.71 -9.12 -10.74
CA SER A 270 -3.31 -9.50 -10.90
C SER A 270 -2.65 -8.76 -12.08
N MET A 271 -3.34 -8.56 -13.20
CA MET A 271 -2.78 -7.79 -14.34
C MET A 271 -2.65 -6.29 -14.05
N LEU A 272 -3.60 -5.67 -13.35
CA LEU A 272 -3.52 -4.25 -12.97
C LEU A 272 -2.39 -4.01 -11.96
N VAL A 273 -2.21 -4.93 -11.01
CA VAL A 273 -1.10 -4.91 -10.06
C VAL A 273 0.23 -5.22 -10.77
N CYS A 274 0.26 -6.21 -11.68
CA CYS A 274 1.44 -6.50 -12.50
C CYS A 274 1.77 -5.37 -13.49
N ALA A 275 0.83 -4.52 -13.90
CA ALA A 275 1.12 -3.35 -14.72
C ALA A 275 1.95 -2.29 -13.96
N ILE A 276 2.00 -2.34 -12.62
CA ILE A 276 2.90 -1.51 -11.81
C ILE A 276 4.35 -2.05 -11.85
N TYR A 277 4.54 -3.32 -12.22
CA TYR A 277 5.86 -3.94 -12.35
C TYR A 277 6.61 -3.59 -13.65
N PHE A 278 5.92 -3.05 -14.66
CA PHE A 278 6.47 -2.74 -16.00
C PHE A 278 6.48 -1.25 -16.31
#